data_AF-A0A4Y8C8R5-F1
#
_entry.id   AF-A0A4Y8C8R5-F1
#
_cell.length_a   1.000
_cell.length_b   1.000
_cell.length_c   1.000
_cell.angle_alpha   90.00
_cell.angle_beta   90.00
_cell.angle_gamma   90.00
#
_symmetry.space_group_name_H-M   'P 1'
#
loop_
_entity.id
_entity.type
_entity.pdbx_description
1 polymer ?
#
loop_
_entity_poly.entity_id
_entity_poly.type
_entity_poly.pdbx_seq_one_letter_code
_entity_poly.pdbx_strand_id
1 'polypeptide(L)'
;AIAGIFAGCVPSANSATKNSSANSTPPSQDVIVQKVDKDDVRDIIREEKMLAPDASETELSFTAVGEGIAPMNTVSTAQALALAKRAAITDAYRQLASKLYGVKVNGKDTVKDAMLRSSTITAQVNGLIKNASI
;
A
#
# COMPACT_ATOMS: atom_id res chain seq x y z
N ALA A 1 9.92 -30.02 37.22
CA ALA A 1 10.60 -29.08 36.32
C ALA A 1 12.10 -29.24 36.54
N ILE A 2 12.89 -29.46 35.48
CA ILE A 2 14.33 -29.71 35.58
C ILE A 2 15.06 -28.47 35.09
N ALA A 3 15.89 -27.87 35.94
CA ALA A 3 16.70 -26.71 35.59
C ALA A 3 18.01 -27.16 34.93
N GLY A 4 18.26 -26.73 33.70
CA GLY A 4 19.51 -26.96 32.98
C GLY A 4 20.37 -25.70 32.95
N ILE A 5 21.54 -25.75 33.58
CA ILE A 5 22.55 -24.68 33.55
C ILE A 5 23.52 -25.01 32.41
N PHE A 6 23.75 -24.06 31.49
CA PHE A 6 24.81 -24.15 30.49
C PHE A 6 25.81 -23.00 30.65
N ALA A 7 27.10 -23.29 30.48
CA ALA A 7 28.20 -22.38 30.78
C ALA A 7 29.23 -22.32 29.63
N GLY A 8 29.81 -21.13 29.41
CA GLY A 8 30.93 -20.88 28.49
C GLY A 8 30.56 -20.76 26.99
N CYS A 9 31.27 -20.00 26.15
CA CYS A 9 32.41 -19.11 26.37
C CYS A 9 32.46 -17.96 25.33
N VAL A 10 33.34 -16.98 25.57
CA VAL A 10 33.44 -15.65 24.92
C VAL A 10 34.46 -15.62 23.75
N PRO A 11 34.31 -14.71 22.78
CA PRO A 11 35.46 -14.03 22.14
C PRO A 11 35.57 -12.56 22.57
N SER A 12 36.79 -12.10 22.85
CA SER A 12 37.14 -10.78 23.39
C SER A 12 37.94 -9.94 22.37
N ALA A 13 38.12 -8.64 22.67
CA ALA A 13 38.68 -7.56 21.82
C ALA A 13 37.73 -7.09 20.69
N ASN A 14 37.60 -5.81 20.32
CA ASN A 14 38.13 -4.52 20.84
C ASN A 14 37.22 -3.37 20.30
N SER A 15 37.21 -2.13 20.78
CA SER A 15 37.89 -1.44 21.90
C SER A 15 37.27 -0.04 22.16
N ALA A 16 37.56 0.54 23.33
CA ALA A 16 37.53 2.00 23.63
C ALA A 16 36.21 2.79 23.48
N THR A 17 35.53 3.00 24.61
CA THR A 17 35.13 4.35 25.06
C THR A 17 35.23 4.43 26.59
N LYS A 18 36.03 5.38 27.10
CA LYS A 18 35.96 5.77 28.52
C LYS A 18 34.73 6.66 28.67
N ASN A 19 33.81 6.30 29.56
CA ASN A 19 32.81 7.25 30.05
C ASN A 19 32.72 7.14 31.58
N SER A 20 33.46 8.01 32.26
CA SER A 20 33.39 8.13 33.72
C SER A 20 32.15 8.93 34.08
N SER A 21 31.13 8.24 34.59
CA SER A 21 29.92 8.91 35.09
C SER A 21 30.19 9.65 36.41
N ALA A 22 29.48 10.76 36.57
CA ALA A 22 29.22 11.49 37.81
C ALA A 22 30.43 12.04 38.61
N ASN A 23 30.52 13.37 38.69
CA ASN A 23 30.33 13.99 40.00
C ASN A 23 29.62 15.35 39.92
N SER A 24 28.94 15.73 41.00
CA SER A 24 27.99 16.84 41.10
C SER A 24 28.64 18.23 41.20
N THR A 25 28.13 19.20 40.45
CA THR A 25 28.12 20.66 40.72
C THR A 25 27.09 21.28 39.76
N PRO A 26 26.31 22.31 40.12
CA PRO A 26 25.47 23.01 39.14
C PRO A 26 26.31 24.03 38.35
N PRO A 27 26.58 23.84 37.04
CA PRO A 27 26.98 24.95 36.20
C PRO A 27 25.75 25.78 35.87
N SER A 28 25.94 27.10 35.70
CA SER A 28 24.95 27.95 35.08
C SER A 28 24.52 27.34 33.74
N GLN A 29 23.21 27.25 33.53
CA GLN A 29 22.69 27.04 32.18
C GLN A 29 22.97 28.32 31.41
N ASP A 30 24.15 28.42 30.82
CA ASP A 30 24.43 29.38 29.77
C ASP A 30 23.54 28.97 28.60
N VAL A 31 22.31 29.50 28.61
CA VAL A 31 21.39 29.46 27.48
C VAL A 31 22.05 30.31 26.42
N ILE A 32 22.88 29.67 25.61
CA ILE A 32 23.51 30.28 24.45
C ILE A 32 22.37 30.58 23.49
N VAL A 33 21.82 31.79 23.57
CA VAL A 33 20.78 32.26 22.66
C VAL A 33 21.46 32.47 21.31
N GLN A 34 21.56 31.38 20.54
CA GLN A 34 21.99 31.44 19.16
C GLN A 34 20.98 32.31 18.42
N LYS A 35 21.46 33.47 17.96
CA LYS A 35 20.69 34.42 17.17
C LYS A 35 20.50 33.83 15.77
N VAL A 36 19.59 32.87 15.68
CA VAL A 36 19.10 32.35 14.41
C VAL A 36 18.19 33.40 13.80
N ASP A 37 18.51 33.87 12.60
CA ASP A 37 17.64 34.82 11.91
C ASP A 37 16.35 34.13 11.48
N LYS A 38 15.28 34.91 11.31
CA LYS A 38 13.95 34.35 11.01
C LYS A 38 13.95 33.58 9.68
N ASP A 39 14.85 33.95 8.78
CA ASP A 39 15.00 33.37 7.45
C ASP A 39 15.86 32.10 7.47
N ASP A 40 16.97 32.05 8.22
CA ASP A 40 17.72 30.80 8.47
C ASP A 40 16.80 29.69 9.01
N VAL A 41 15.93 30.02 9.96
CA VAL A 41 14.97 29.05 10.53
C VAL A 41 13.96 28.59 9.47
N ARG A 42 13.56 29.45 8.52
CA ARG A 42 12.67 29.07 7.41
C ARG A 42 13.35 28.15 6.42
N ASP A 43 14.62 28.38 6.13
CA ASP A 43 15.37 27.60 5.15
C ASP A 43 15.78 26.23 5.73
N ILE A 44 16.16 26.15 7.01
CA ILE A 44 16.32 24.86 7.71
C ILE A 44 15.01 24.06 7.68
N ILE A 45 13.85 24.68 7.91
CA ILE A 45 12.52 24.02 7.85
C ILE A 45 12.14 23.55 6.43
N ARG A 46 12.72 24.14 5.38
CA ARG A 46 12.53 23.74 3.97
C ARG A 46 13.51 22.64 3.55
N GLU A 47 14.78 22.76 3.95
CA GLU A 47 15.85 21.80 3.62
C GLU A 47 15.71 20.50 4.44
N GLU A 48 15.54 20.62 5.75
CA GLU A 48 15.03 19.53 6.58
C GLU A 48 13.53 19.38 6.34
N LYS A 49 13.20 18.66 5.27
CA LYS A 49 11.90 18.16 4.78
C LYS A 49 10.85 17.82 5.86
N MET A 50 10.39 18.85 6.56
CA MET A 50 9.41 18.84 7.66
C MET A 50 8.11 19.55 7.27
N LEU A 51 8.12 20.32 6.18
CA LEU A 51 6.93 20.45 5.37
C LEU A 51 6.64 19.06 4.78
N ALA A 52 5.39 18.60 4.95
CA ALA A 52 4.90 17.41 4.28
C ALA A 52 5.25 17.48 2.79
N PRO A 53 5.61 16.35 2.13
CA PRO A 53 5.91 16.37 0.70
C PRO A 53 4.75 17.06 -0.01
N ASP A 54 5.06 18.09 -0.81
CA ASP A 54 4.05 18.91 -1.45
C ASP A 54 3.02 18.00 -2.10
N ALA A 55 1.77 18.16 -1.67
CA ALA A 55 0.64 17.34 -2.10
C ALA A 55 0.18 17.74 -3.52
N SER A 56 1.13 17.84 -4.45
CA SER A 56 0.94 17.32 -5.80
C SER A 56 0.81 15.79 -5.70
N GLU A 57 -0.28 15.37 -5.06
CA GLU A 57 -0.81 14.01 -5.02
C GLU A 57 -0.66 13.42 -6.41
N THR A 58 0.06 12.30 -6.55
CA THR A 58 0.15 11.66 -7.87
C THR A 58 -1.26 11.34 -8.33
N GLU A 59 -1.70 11.94 -9.43
CA GLU A 59 -3.08 11.77 -9.92
C GLU A 59 -3.28 10.29 -10.28
N LEU A 60 -3.90 9.54 -9.37
CA LEU A 60 -4.08 8.09 -9.46
C LEU A 60 -5.17 7.79 -10.49
N SER A 61 -4.78 7.83 -11.76
CA SER A 61 -5.63 7.41 -12.88
C SER A 61 -5.66 5.88 -12.98
N PHE A 62 -6.87 5.32 -13.04
CA PHE A 62 -7.10 3.89 -13.19
C PHE A 62 -7.74 3.60 -14.54
N THR A 63 -7.12 2.74 -15.34
CA THR A 63 -7.60 2.35 -16.66
C THR A 63 -7.99 0.86 -16.69
N ALA A 64 -8.97 0.52 -17.53
CA ALA A 64 -9.31 -0.85 -17.87
C ALA A 64 -9.79 -0.93 -19.33
N VAL A 65 -9.69 -2.11 -19.93
CA VAL A 65 -10.08 -2.35 -21.32
C VAL A 65 -11.09 -3.49 -21.30
N GLY A 66 -12.34 -3.17 -21.64
CA GLY A 66 -13.40 -4.17 -21.68
C GLY A 66 -13.63 -4.70 -23.09
N GLU A 67 -13.92 -5.99 -23.21
CA GLU A 67 -14.18 -6.64 -24.49
C GLU A 67 -15.67 -6.99 -24.65
N GLY A 68 -16.16 -6.93 -25.89
CA GLY A 68 -17.56 -7.16 -26.21
C GLY A 68 -17.72 -7.76 -27.60
N ILE A 69 -18.26 -8.98 -27.66
CA ILE A 69 -18.44 -9.73 -28.90
C ILE A 69 -19.84 -9.44 -29.46
N ALA A 70 -19.91 -9.20 -30.77
CA ALA A 70 -21.18 -9.04 -31.47
C ALA A 70 -21.95 -10.38 -31.51
N PRO A 71 -23.23 -10.44 -31.09
CA PRO A 71 -24.01 -11.67 -31.18
C PRO A 71 -24.35 -12.00 -32.63
N MET A 72 -24.36 -13.30 -32.95
CA MET A 72 -24.67 -13.80 -34.29
C MET A 72 -26.18 -13.72 -34.64
N ASN A 73 -27.06 -13.53 -33.65
CA ASN A 73 -28.51 -13.61 -33.77
C ASN A 73 -29.22 -12.24 -33.72
N THR A 74 -28.67 -11.22 -34.39
CA THR A 74 -29.22 -9.86 -34.43
C THR A 74 -29.91 -9.53 -35.75
N VAL A 75 -30.90 -8.62 -35.69
CA VAL A 75 -31.71 -8.20 -36.86
C VAL A 75 -30.92 -7.30 -37.82
N SER A 76 -29.89 -6.61 -37.32
CA SER A 76 -29.03 -5.72 -38.11
C SER A 76 -27.61 -5.68 -37.56
N THR A 77 -26.62 -5.48 -38.44
CA THR A 77 -25.21 -5.29 -38.07
C THR A 77 -25.01 -4.12 -37.12
N ALA A 78 -25.78 -3.04 -37.27
CA ALA A 78 -25.77 -1.89 -36.36
C ALA A 78 -26.25 -2.27 -34.95
N GLN A 79 -27.26 -3.14 -34.85
CA GLN A 79 -27.74 -3.67 -33.57
C GLN A 79 -26.67 -4.56 -32.91
N ALA A 80 -25.98 -5.39 -33.71
CA ALA A 80 -24.88 -6.24 -33.25
C ALA A 80 -23.74 -5.42 -32.62
N LEU A 81 -23.30 -4.36 -33.30
CA LEU A 81 -22.26 -3.46 -32.80
C LEU A 81 -22.72 -2.66 -31.56
N ALA A 82 -23.97 -2.22 -31.52
CA ALA A 82 -24.52 -1.53 -30.34
C ALA A 82 -24.51 -2.44 -29.09
N LEU A 83 -24.86 -3.71 -29.25
CA LEU A 83 -24.82 -4.70 -28.17
C LEU A 83 -23.36 -5.02 -27.78
N ALA A 84 -22.48 -5.25 -28.75
CA ALA A 84 -21.04 -5.47 -28.52
C ALA A 84 -20.41 -4.33 -27.71
N LYS A 85 -20.64 -3.07 -28.13
CA LYS A 85 -20.15 -1.88 -27.40
C LYS A 85 -20.69 -1.80 -25.97
N ARG A 86 -21.98 -2.14 -25.76
CA ARG A 86 -22.58 -2.18 -24.42
C ARG A 86 -21.94 -3.26 -23.53
N ALA A 87 -21.64 -4.43 -24.09
CA ALA A 87 -20.94 -5.50 -23.38
C ALA A 87 -19.52 -5.07 -22.98
N ALA A 88 -18.75 -4.51 -23.92
CA ALA A 88 -17.41 -3.97 -23.68
C ALA A 88 -17.37 -2.91 -22.57
N ILE A 89 -18.29 -1.94 -22.61
CA ILE A 89 -18.40 -0.91 -21.57
C ILE A 89 -18.68 -1.54 -20.20
N THR A 90 -19.59 -2.52 -20.14
CA THR A 90 -19.96 -3.20 -18.88
C THR A 90 -18.80 -4.03 -18.31
N ASP A 91 -18.01 -4.66 -19.18
CA ASP A 91 -16.77 -5.36 -18.78
C ASP A 91 -15.71 -4.38 -18.26
N ALA A 92 -15.47 -3.27 -18.95
CA ALA A 92 -14.53 -2.23 -18.51
C ALA A 92 -14.88 -1.73 -17.09
N TYR A 93 -16.17 -1.47 -16.82
CA TYR A 93 -16.63 -1.10 -15.48
C TYR A 93 -16.41 -2.21 -14.43
N ARG A 94 -16.67 -3.48 -14.76
CA ARG A 94 -16.38 -4.62 -13.88
C ARG A 94 -14.89 -4.72 -13.55
N GLN A 95 -14.03 -4.56 -14.54
CA GLN A 95 -12.58 -4.57 -14.37
C GLN A 95 -12.11 -3.38 -13.51
N LEU A 96 -12.59 -2.15 -13.77
CA LEU A 96 -12.30 -0.99 -12.92
C LEU A 96 -12.75 -1.22 -11.48
N ALA A 97 -13.96 -1.73 -11.26
CA ALA A 97 -14.47 -2.01 -9.91
C ALA A 97 -13.57 -3.01 -9.19
N SER A 98 -13.11 -4.04 -9.89
CA SER A 98 -12.19 -5.05 -9.36
C SER A 98 -10.80 -4.47 -9.03
N LYS A 99 -10.29 -3.53 -9.86
CA LYS A 99 -9.02 -2.82 -9.61
C LYS A 99 -9.11 -1.82 -8.45
N LEU A 100 -10.24 -1.14 -8.29
CA LEU A 100 -10.44 -0.09 -7.28
C LEU A 100 -10.78 -0.64 -5.89
N TYR A 101 -11.73 -1.58 -5.81
CA TYR A 101 -12.23 -2.11 -4.54
C TYR A 101 -11.56 -3.43 -4.13
N GLY A 102 -11.09 -4.22 -5.10
CA GLY A 102 -10.52 -5.54 -4.87
C GLY A 102 -11.52 -6.59 -4.39
N VAL A 103 -11.08 -7.86 -4.34
CA VAL A 103 -11.72 -8.92 -3.55
C VAL A 103 -10.65 -9.75 -2.88
N LYS A 104 -10.74 -9.94 -1.56
CA LYS A 104 -9.85 -10.83 -0.81
C LYS A 104 -10.45 -12.24 -0.77
N VAL A 105 -9.82 -13.18 -1.47
CA VAL A 105 -10.23 -14.59 -1.48
C VAL A 105 -9.26 -15.40 -0.62
N ASN A 106 -9.78 -16.06 0.43
CA ASN A 106 -9.02 -16.98 1.28
C ASN A 106 -9.65 -18.37 1.17
N GLY A 107 -8.87 -19.38 0.79
CA GLY A 107 -9.27 -20.80 0.82
C GLY A 107 -8.46 -21.60 1.84
N LYS A 108 -9.12 -22.52 2.55
CA LYS A 108 -8.48 -23.56 3.37
C LYS A 108 -9.07 -24.89 2.97
N ASP A 109 -8.52 -25.47 1.91
CA ASP A 109 -9.02 -26.70 1.31
C ASP A 109 -7.83 -27.62 1.02
N THR A 110 -7.97 -28.93 1.27
CA THR A 110 -6.89 -29.88 0.98
C THR A 110 -7.10 -30.59 -0.35
N VAL A 111 -6.05 -31.18 -0.90
CA VAL A 111 -6.15 -32.00 -2.14
C VAL A 111 -7.19 -33.11 -1.99
N LYS A 112 -7.33 -33.69 -0.79
CA LYS A 112 -8.35 -34.70 -0.48
C LYS A 112 -9.76 -34.13 -0.52
N ASP A 113 -9.96 -32.93 0.00
CA ASP A 113 -11.29 -32.29 0.05
C ASP A 113 -11.76 -31.89 -1.35
N ALA A 114 -10.87 -31.31 -2.16
CA ALA A 114 -11.14 -30.97 -3.56
C ALA A 114 -11.37 -32.20 -4.48
N MET A 115 -10.84 -33.38 -4.11
CA MET A 115 -11.10 -34.64 -4.83
C MET A 115 -12.41 -35.31 -4.41
N LEU A 116 -12.89 -35.08 -3.18
CA LEU A 116 -14.06 -35.76 -2.61
C LEU A 116 -15.33 -34.89 -2.60
N ARG A 117 -15.19 -33.57 -2.72
CA ARG A 117 -16.30 -32.60 -2.71
C ARG A 117 -16.10 -31.57 -3.81
N SER A 118 -17.22 -31.10 -4.36
CA SER A 118 -17.21 -29.93 -5.25
C SER A 118 -16.87 -28.69 -4.44
N SER A 119 -15.63 -28.22 -4.58
CA SER A 119 -15.17 -26.95 -4.01
C SER A 119 -15.34 -25.84 -5.06
N THR A 120 -16.00 -24.76 -4.70
CA THR A 120 -16.22 -23.61 -5.58
C THR A 120 -16.20 -22.35 -4.75
N ILE A 121 -15.35 -21.39 -5.13
CA ILE A 121 -15.18 -20.13 -4.41
C ILE A 121 -15.67 -18.99 -5.30
N THR A 122 -16.68 -18.26 -4.85
CA THR A 122 -17.25 -17.12 -5.58
C THR A 122 -16.79 -15.79 -4.98
N ALA A 123 -16.26 -14.93 -5.83
CA ALA A 123 -15.85 -13.57 -5.51
C ALA A 123 -16.84 -12.57 -6.14
N GLN A 124 -17.22 -11.52 -5.40
CA GLN A 124 -18.11 -10.47 -5.89
C GLN A 124 -17.59 -9.10 -5.44
N VAL A 125 -17.77 -8.08 -6.29
CA VAL A 125 -17.45 -6.68 -6.01
C VAL A 125 -18.75 -5.88 -5.99
N ASN A 126 -18.94 -5.03 -4.99
CA ASN A 126 -20.00 -4.03 -4.95
C ASN A 126 -19.35 -2.65 -4.81
N GLY A 127 -19.70 -1.72 -5.70
CA GLY A 127 -19.14 -0.39 -5.77
C GLY A 127 -19.83 0.47 -6.81
N LEU A 128 -19.79 1.79 -6.63
CA LEU A 128 -20.46 2.76 -7.51
C LEU A 128 -19.42 3.60 -8.25
N ILE A 129 -19.17 3.26 -9.51
CA ILE A 129 -18.27 4.03 -10.37
C ILE A 129 -19.04 5.22 -10.95
N LYS A 130 -18.47 6.42 -10.80
CA LYS A 130 -18.95 7.67 -11.37
C LYS A 130 -17.82 8.33 -12.17
N ASN A 131 -18.18 9.20 -13.12
CA ASN A 131 -17.27 10.06 -13.87
C ASN A 131 -16.15 9.32 -14.65
N ALA A 132 -16.34 8.04 -14.98
CA ALA A 132 -15.43 7.32 -15.87
C ALA A 132 -15.62 7.78 -17.32
N SER A 133 -14.52 8.10 -18.00
CA SER A 133 -14.48 8.39 -19.44
C SER A 133 -14.32 7.09 -20.25
N ILE A 134 -14.87 7.06 -21.46
CA ILE A 134 -14.97 5.89 -22.37
C ILE A 134 -14.63 6.33 -23.80
#